data_AF-L0F703-F1
#
_entry.id   AF-L0F703-F1
#
_cell.length_a   1.000
_cell.length_b   1.000
_cell.length_c   1.000
_cell.angle_alpha   90.00
_cell.angle_beta   90.00
_cell.angle_gamma   90.00
#
_symmetry.space_group_name_H-M   'P 1'
#
loop_
_entity.id
_entity.type
_entity.pdbx_description
1 polymer ?
#
loop_
_entity_poly.entity_id
_entity_poly.type
_entity_poly.pdbx_seq_one_letter_code
_entity_poly.pdbx_strand_id
1 'polypeptide(L)'
;MYSYRKRFFYPIHVEGPDPVLAKQLIEHYGGKDGELTQVVQYLNHQVNIDNRYIRELLGLISAEELAHLETLSAMIIKLGGEVHRLVNASDQAWSLANVYQYSESEKILRANVALEKRARLQYEEHANLTQDPGVKRLLSFLARREGIHQKLLYRCHKVMMEGGSSEHYMGIIYDYKMSLQVLD
;
A
#
# COMPACT_ATOMS: atom_id res chain seq x y z
N MET A 1 -13.30 12.67 7.21
CA MET A 1 -12.86 13.91 6.52
C MET A 1 -11.48 13.63 5.95
N TYR A 2 -11.27 13.84 4.65
CA TYR A 2 -9.96 13.72 4.02
C TYR A 2 -9.30 15.10 3.96
N SER A 3 -7.97 15.15 4.10
CA SER A 3 -7.18 16.36 3.92
C SER A 3 -6.04 16.09 2.96
N TYR A 4 -5.88 16.94 1.95
CA TYR A 4 -4.77 16.88 1.02
C TYR A 4 -3.66 17.85 1.43
N ARG A 5 -2.41 17.41 1.30
CA ARG A 5 -1.23 18.26 1.44
C ARG A 5 -0.33 18.02 0.24
N LYS A 6 0.16 19.10 -0.39
CA LYS A 6 1.00 19.03 -1.61
C LYS A 6 2.37 18.33 -1.40
N ARG A 7 2.81 18.17 -0.16
CA ARG A 7 4.10 17.53 0.15
C ARG A 7 3.97 16.03 -0.05
N PHE A 8 4.82 15.46 -0.91
CA PHE A 8 4.92 14.02 -1.09
C PHE A 8 5.28 13.31 0.21
N PHE A 9 4.81 12.07 0.34
CA PHE A 9 5.06 11.21 1.49
C PHE A 9 6.55 10.88 1.67
N TYR A 10 7.26 10.72 0.56
CA TYR A 10 8.70 10.48 0.52
C TYR A 10 9.37 11.31 -0.60
N PRO A 11 10.62 11.80 -0.43
CA PRO A 11 11.31 12.54 -1.49
C PRO A 11 11.51 11.70 -2.75
N ILE A 12 11.10 12.25 -3.90
CA ILE A 12 11.19 11.56 -5.19
C ILE A 12 12.41 12.06 -5.95
N HIS A 13 13.42 11.20 -6.09
CA HIS A 13 14.64 11.47 -6.85
C HIS A 13 14.81 10.43 -7.96
N VAL A 14 15.01 10.92 -9.18
CA VAL A 14 15.23 10.14 -10.40
C VAL A 14 16.37 10.84 -11.13
N GLU A 15 17.46 10.14 -11.39
CA GLU A 15 18.66 10.65 -12.06
C GLU A 15 18.42 10.84 -13.57
N GLY A 16 17.65 9.95 -14.19
CA GLY A 16 17.30 10.03 -15.60
C GLY A 16 16.09 9.17 -15.98
N PRO A 17 15.52 9.39 -17.18
CA PRO A 17 14.41 8.58 -17.68
C PRO A 17 14.78 7.11 -17.83
N ASP A 18 13.85 6.22 -17.48
CA ASP A 18 13.88 4.79 -17.74
C ASP A 18 12.45 4.31 -18.08
N PRO A 19 12.01 4.46 -19.35
CA PRO A 19 10.66 4.11 -19.76
C PRO A 19 10.34 2.61 -19.61
N VAL A 20 11.36 1.74 -19.64
CA VAL A 20 11.19 0.29 -19.46
C VAL A 20 10.79 0.00 -18.03
N LEU A 21 11.54 0.53 -17.06
CA LEU A 21 11.17 0.43 -15.66
C LEU A 21 9.84 1.14 -15.39
N ALA A 22 9.61 2.33 -15.97
CA ALA A 22 8.36 3.06 -15.81
C ALA A 22 7.14 2.20 -16.18
N LYS A 23 7.22 1.45 -17.29
CA LYS A 23 6.18 0.51 -17.72
C LYS A 23 5.98 -0.65 -16.74
N GLN A 24 7.05 -1.17 -16.13
CA GLN A 24 6.93 -2.20 -15.10
C GLN A 24 6.28 -1.66 -13.81
N LEU A 25 6.61 -0.42 -13.43
CA LEU A 25 6.07 0.21 -12.23
C LEU A 25 4.57 0.57 -12.34
N ILE A 26 4.00 0.58 -13.56
CA ILE A 26 2.54 0.64 -13.75
C ILE A 26 1.83 -0.52 -13.03
N GLU A 27 2.48 -1.68 -12.87
CA GLU A 27 1.90 -2.81 -12.12
C GLU A 27 1.62 -2.45 -10.66
N HIS A 28 2.47 -1.64 -10.04
CA HIS A 28 2.22 -1.18 -8.67
C HIS A 28 1.18 -0.07 -8.61
N TYR A 29 0.92 0.65 -9.71
CA TYR A 29 -0.10 1.70 -9.72
C TYR A 29 -1.50 1.11 -9.93
N GLY A 30 -1.71 0.43 -11.06
CA GLY A 30 -3.02 -0.08 -11.52
C GLY A 30 -3.10 -1.60 -11.64
N GLY A 31 -2.13 -2.35 -11.10
CA GLY A 31 -2.17 -3.81 -11.06
C GLY A 31 -3.07 -4.36 -9.96
N LYS A 32 -3.27 -5.68 -10.00
CA LYS A 32 -4.14 -6.40 -9.05
C LYS A 32 -3.62 -6.36 -7.61
N ASP A 33 -2.31 -6.25 -7.45
CA ASP A 33 -1.64 -6.17 -6.15
C ASP A 33 -1.06 -4.75 -5.92
N GLY A 34 -1.44 -3.78 -6.76
CA GLY A 34 -0.97 -2.40 -6.71
C GLY A 34 -1.81 -1.49 -5.82
N GLU A 35 -1.32 -0.26 -5.62
CA GLU A 35 -1.81 0.72 -4.66
C GLU A 35 -3.27 1.08 -4.84
N LEU A 36 -3.76 1.21 -6.09
CA LEU A 36 -5.17 1.47 -6.33
C LEU A 36 -6.05 0.34 -5.79
N THR A 37 -5.61 -0.91 -5.94
CA THR A 37 -6.34 -2.06 -5.39
C THR A 37 -6.31 -2.03 -3.86
N GLN A 38 -5.17 -1.72 -3.25
CA GLN A 38 -5.05 -1.63 -1.79
C GLN A 38 -5.99 -0.55 -1.22
N VAL A 39 -5.96 0.67 -1.80
CA VAL A 39 -6.85 1.76 -1.41
C VAL A 39 -8.31 1.33 -1.43
N VAL A 40 -8.80 0.82 -2.57
CA VAL A 40 -10.21 0.48 -2.73
C VAL A 40 -10.59 -0.71 -1.83
N GLN A 41 -9.71 -1.71 -1.72
CA GLN A 41 -9.95 -2.87 -0.87
C GLN A 41 -10.05 -2.47 0.60
N TYR A 42 -9.14 -1.64 1.11
CA TYR A 42 -9.20 -1.18 2.50
C TYR A 42 -10.46 -0.35 2.79
N LEU A 43 -10.85 0.55 1.88
CA LEU A 43 -12.08 1.34 2.02
C LEU A 43 -13.34 0.47 2.02
N ASN A 44 -13.38 -0.58 1.20
CA ASN A 44 -14.50 -1.51 1.17
C ASN A 44 -14.50 -2.41 2.41
N HIS A 45 -13.35 -2.92 2.83
CA HIS A 45 -13.23 -3.82 3.97
C HIS A 45 -13.50 -3.13 5.30
N GLN A 46 -13.09 -1.87 5.50
CA GLN A 46 -13.30 -1.18 6.78
C GLN A 46 -14.78 -1.05 7.17
N VAL A 47 -15.70 -0.91 6.20
CA VAL A 47 -17.14 -0.78 6.51
C VAL A 47 -17.79 -2.10 6.90
N ASN A 48 -17.11 -3.22 6.62
CA ASN A 48 -17.57 -4.58 6.88
C ASN A 48 -16.94 -5.19 8.15
N ILE A 49 -16.27 -4.38 8.98
CA ILE A 49 -15.66 -4.83 10.23
C ILE A 49 -16.35 -4.21 11.44
N ASP A 50 -16.81 -5.05 12.36
CA ASP A 50 -17.47 -4.60 13.59
C ASP A 50 -16.48 -3.95 14.58
N ASN A 51 -15.28 -4.51 14.71
CA ASN A 51 -14.26 -4.01 15.64
C ASN A 51 -13.76 -2.63 15.19
N ARG A 52 -14.11 -1.60 15.97
CA ARG A 52 -13.77 -0.20 15.68
C ARG A 52 -12.28 0.09 15.52
N TYR A 53 -11.41 -0.63 16.21
CA TYR A 53 -9.97 -0.40 16.14
C TYR A 53 -9.37 -1.00 14.87
N ILE A 54 -9.89 -2.15 14.44
CA ILE A 54 -9.49 -2.74 13.16
C ILE A 54 -9.96 -1.85 12.01
N ARG A 55 -11.20 -1.31 12.08
CA ARG A 55 -11.67 -0.30 11.11
C ARG A 55 -10.74 0.92 11.06
N GLU A 56 -10.35 1.45 12.22
CA GLU A 56 -9.42 2.59 12.31
C GLU A 56 -8.09 2.27 11.64
N LEU A 57 -7.51 1.09 11.91
CA LEU A 57 -6.26 0.67 11.28
C LEU A 57 -6.40 0.57 9.74
N LEU A 58 -7.46 -0.06 9.23
CA LEU A 58 -7.69 -0.15 7.79
C LEU A 58 -7.86 1.23 7.14
N GLY A 59 -8.58 2.15 7.80
CA GLY A 59 -8.74 3.52 7.32
C GLY A 59 -7.42 4.30 7.32
N LEU A 60 -6.57 4.09 8.33
CA LEU A 60 -5.24 4.70 8.40
C LEU A 60 -4.32 4.20 7.29
N ILE A 61 -4.25 2.87 7.09
CA ILE A 61 -3.46 2.27 6.02
C ILE A 61 -3.99 2.74 4.65
N SER A 62 -5.30 2.74 4.42
CA SER A 62 -5.89 3.24 3.17
C SER A 62 -5.50 4.69 2.84
N ALA A 63 -5.45 5.56 3.84
CA ALA A 63 -5.01 6.94 3.64
C ALA A 63 -3.52 7.04 3.27
N GLU A 64 -2.71 6.11 3.77
CA GLU A 64 -1.30 5.99 3.41
C GLU A 64 -1.11 5.42 1.99
N GLU A 65 -1.88 4.41 1.60
CA GLU A 65 -1.82 3.87 0.23
C GLU A 65 -2.19 4.90 -0.84
N LEU A 66 -3.05 5.87 -0.51
CA LEU A 66 -3.31 7.02 -1.38
C LEU A 66 -2.04 7.87 -1.58
N ALA A 67 -1.21 8.00 -0.54
CA ALA A 67 0.05 8.73 -0.61
C ALA A 67 1.12 7.92 -1.36
N HIS A 68 1.12 6.59 -1.24
CA HIS A 68 1.92 5.70 -2.07
C HIS A 68 1.55 5.83 -3.55
N LEU A 69 0.25 5.78 -3.87
CA LEU A 69 -0.28 5.94 -5.22
C LEU A 69 0.15 7.28 -5.85
N GLU A 70 0.04 8.39 -5.11
CA GLU A 70 0.53 9.71 -5.57
C GLU A 70 2.05 9.69 -5.81
N THR A 71 2.81 9.14 -4.86
CA THR A 71 4.28 9.05 -4.94
C THR A 71 4.73 8.23 -6.15
N LEU A 72 4.06 7.09 -6.41
CA LEU A 72 4.33 6.23 -7.55
C LEU A 72 4.04 6.91 -8.87
N SER A 73 2.89 7.59 -8.96
CA SER A 73 2.51 8.30 -10.19
C SER A 73 3.57 9.33 -10.60
N ALA A 74 4.08 10.09 -9.64
CA ALA A 74 5.12 11.08 -9.87
C ALA A 74 6.47 10.45 -10.23
N MET A 75 6.84 9.32 -9.63
CA MET A 75 8.03 8.56 -10.01
C MET A 75 7.93 8.01 -11.44
N ILE A 76 6.80 7.38 -11.79
CA ILE A 76 6.56 6.83 -13.13
C ILE A 76 6.65 7.93 -14.20
N ILE A 77 6.04 9.08 -13.96
CA ILE A 77 6.11 10.24 -14.88
C ILE A 77 7.56 10.72 -15.03
N LYS A 78 8.33 10.81 -13.94
CA LYS A 78 9.75 11.22 -13.99
C LYS A 78 10.64 10.25 -14.75
N LEU A 79 10.31 8.95 -14.70
CA LEU A 79 11.00 7.92 -15.48
C LEU A 79 10.60 7.93 -16.97
N GLY A 80 9.64 8.78 -17.37
CA GLY A 80 9.17 8.87 -18.75
C GLY A 80 8.00 7.93 -19.08
N GLY A 81 7.32 7.39 -18.06
CA GLY A 81 6.08 6.63 -18.22
C GLY A 81 4.82 7.49 -18.19
N GLU A 82 3.69 6.86 -18.48
CA GLU A 82 2.39 7.52 -18.54
C GLU A 82 1.36 6.82 -17.64
N VAL A 83 0.71 7.58 -16.76
CA VAL A 83 -0.28 7.08 -15.78
C VAL A 83 -1.72 7.55 -16.07
N HIS A 84 -1.98 8.05 -17.29
CA HIS A 84 -3.28 8.60 -17.66
C HIS A 84 -4.38 7.52 -17.83
N ARG A 85 -3.99 6.23 -17.90
CA ARG A 85 -4.90 5.08 -17.90
C ARG A 85 -4.69 4.26 -16.64
N LEU A 86 -5.79 3.84 -16.00
CA LEU A 86 -5.77 2.92 -14.88
C LEU A 86 -5.63 1.48 -15.41
N VAL A 87 -4.40 1.12 -15.78
CA VAL A 87 -4.04 -0.21 -16.31
C VAL A 87 -2.89 -0.80 -15.51
N ASN A 88 -2.67 -2.10 -15.68
CA ASN A 88 -1.49 -2.80 -15.18
C ASN A 88 -0.33 -2.77 -16.20
N ALA A 89 0.81 -3.40 -15.91
CA ALA A 89 1.97 -3.37 -16.81
C ALA A 89 1.70 -4.06 -18.17
N SER A 90 0.71 -4.95 -18.25
CA SER A 90 0.24 -5.61 -19.48
C SER A 90 -0.91 -4.88 -20.19
N ASP A 91 -1.17 -3.60 -19.86
CA ASP A 91 -2.27 -2.78 -20.42
C ASP A 91 -3.69 -3.30 -20.15
N GLN A 92 -3.85 -4.22 -19.20
CA GLN A 92 -5.17 -4.64 -18.74
C GLN A 92 -5.76 -3.56 -17.84
N ALA A 93 -6.99 -3.14 -18.14
CA ALA A 93 -7.71 -2.16 -17.32
C ALA A 93 -7.92 -2.67 -15.89
N TRP A 94 -7.66 -1.81 -14.92
CA TRP A 94 -8.02 -2.05 -13.53
C TRP A 94 -9.53 -2.21 -13.41
N SER A 95 -9.99 -3.15 -12.58
CA SER A 95 -11.42 -3.41 -12.40
C SER A 95 -11.75 -3.88 -11.00
N LEU A 96 -13.04 -3.86 -10.66
CA LEU A 96 -13.56 -4.37 -9.38
C LEU A 96 -13.18 -5.83 -9.11
N ALA A 97 -12.86 -6.62 -10.15
CA ALA A 97 -12.41 -8.01 -9.99
C ALA A 97 -11.08 -8.15 -9.22
N ASN A 98 -10.30 -7.07 -9.09
CA ASN A 98 -9.08 -7.04 -8.29
C ASN A 98 -9.36 -6.96 -6.78
N VAL A 99 -10.58 -6.58 -6.38
CA VAL A 99 -10.93 -6.31 -4.97
C VAL A 99 -11.70 -7.49 -4.37
N TYR A 100 -11.21 -8.04 -3.27
CA TYR A 100 -11.95 -9.04 -2.52
C TYR A 100 -13.23 -8.44 -1.88
N GLN A 101 -14.34 -9.17 -1.97
CA GLN A 101 -15.66 -8.74 -1.49
C GLN A 101 -16.06 -9.45 -0.18
N TYR A 102 -15.12 -9.62 0.73
CA TYR A 102 -15.37 -10.32 1.99
C TYR A 102 -16.12 -9.43 2.98
N SER A 103 -16.98 -10.06 3.81
CA SER A 103 -17.67 -9.39 4.92
C SER A 103 -17.23 -9.95 6.28
N GLU A 104 -16.61 -11.12 6.30
CA GLU A 104 -16.15 -11.77 7.52
C GLU A 104 -14.78 -11.23 7.93
N SER A 105 -14.67 -10.73 9.16
CA SER A 105 -13.47 -10.04 9.66
C SER A 105 -12.18 -10.86 9.53
N GLU A 106 -12.23 -12.19 9.74
CA GLU A 106 -11.06 -13.07 9.56
C GLU A 106 -10.61 -13.14 8.09
N LYS A 107 -11.55 -13.35 7.16
CA LYS A 107 -11.24 -13.40 5.73
C LYS A 107 -10.68 -12.07 5.25
N ILE A 108 -11.25 -10.96 5.69
CA ILE A 108 -10.77 -9.61 5.40
C ILE A 108 -9.31 -9.44 5.85
N LEU A 109 -9.00 -9.73 7.12
CA LEU A 109 -7.65 -9.57 7.65
C LEU A 109 -6.64 -10.47 6.92
N ARG A 110 -6.99 -11.72 6.67
CA ARG A 110 -6.14 -12.66 5.91
C ARG A 110 -5.89 -12.17 4.48
N ALA A 111 -6.92 -11.68 3.80
CA ALA A 111 -6.81 -11.17 2.44
C ALA A 111 -5.88 -9.96 2.36
N ASN A 112 -6.03 -9.01 3.30
CA ASN A 112 -5.18 -7.83 3.37
C ASN A 112 -3.72 -8.19 3.74
N VAL A 113 -3.48 -9.07 4.71
CA VAL A 113 -2.11 -9.57 5.02
C VAL A 113 -1.46 -10.20 3.78
N ALA A 114 -2.23 -10.96 3.00
CA ALA A 114 -1.72 -11.60 1.79
C ALA A 114 -1.45 -10.59 0.67
N LEU A 115 -2.29 -9.55 0.53
CA LEU A 115 -2.11 -8.47 -0.44
C LEU A 115 -0.81 -7.70 -0.16
N GLU A 116 -0.64 -7.22 1.07
CA GLU A 116 0.57 -6.51 1.53
C GLU A 116 1.84 -7.32 1.31
N LYS A 117 1.78 -8.64 1.59
CA LYS A 117 2.92 -9.52 1.36
C LYS A 117 3.29 -9.58 -0.13
N ARG A 118 2.31 -9.64 -1.03
CA ARG A 118 2.55 -9.69 -2.48
C ARG A 118 3.09 -8.36 -2.99
N ALA A 119 2.49 -7.24 -2.59
CA ALA A 119 2.94 -5.89 -2.92
C ALA A 119 4.40 -5.67 -2.47
N ARG A 120 4.73 -6.02 -1.21
CA ARG A 120 6.09 -5.95 -0.68
C ARG A 120 7.10 -6.71 -1.54
N LEU A 121 6.83 -7.99 -1.81
CA LEU A 121 7.74 -8.85 -2.56
C LEU A 121 7.96 -8.32 -3.97
N GLN A 122 6.91 -7.79 -4.58
CA GLN A 122 7.00 -7.18 -5.90
C GLN A 122 7.83 -5.90 -5.89
N TYR A 123 7.69 -5.06 -4.85
CA TYR A 123 8.53 -3.87 -4.71
C TYR A 123 10.01 -4.24 -4.51
N GLU A 124 10.28 -5.25 -3.68
CA GLU A 124 11.64 -5.79 -3.48
C GLU A 124 12.23 -6.31 -4.79
N GLU A 125 11.44 -7.02 -5.61
CA GLU A 125 11.87 -7.51 -6.92
C GLU A 125 12.19 -6.35 -7.87
N HIS A 126 11.26 -5.41 -8.05
CA HIS A 126 11.43 -4.30 -8.98
C HIS A 126 12.52 -3.30 -8.54
N ALA A 127 12.80 -3.18 -7.24
CA ALA A 127 13.95 -2.41 -6.75
C ALA A 127 15.28 -2.94 -7.30
N ASN A 128 15.38 -4.23 -7.63
CA ASN A 128 16.58 -4.83 -8.22
C ASN A 128 16.72 -4.60 -9.72
N LEU A 129 15.67 -4.10 -10.39
CA LEU A 129 15.68 -3.86 -11.84
C LEU A 129 16.36 -2.54 -12.23
N THR A 130 16.66 -1.68 -11.26
CA THR A 130 17.26 -0.36 -11.51
C THR A 130 18.61 -0.18 -10.82
N GLN A 131 19.46 0.64 -11.44
CA GLN A 131 20.70 1.14 -10.83
C GLN A 131 20.56 2.58 -10.32
N ASP A 132 19.44 3.26 -10.62
CA ASP A 132 19.17 4.60 -10.09
C ASP A 132 19.02 4.51 -8.56
N PRO A 133 19.90 5.17 -7.79
CA PRO A 133 19.91 5.06 -6.34
C PRO A 133 18.70 5.77 -5.70
N GLY A 134 18.13 6.80 -6.35
CA GLY A 134 16.92 7.47 -5.90
C GLY A 134 15.69 6.59 -6.05
N VAL A 135 15.52 5.96 -7.21
CA VAL A 135 14.42 5.02 -7.49
C VAL A 135 14.53 3.80 -6.58
N LYS A 136 15.72 3.20 -6.45
CA LYS A 136 15.94 2.05 -5.56
C LYS A 136 15.60 2.35 -4.11
N ARG A 137 15.97 3.53 -3.60
CA ARG A 137 15.60 3.97 -2.25
C ARG A 137 14.09 4.11 -2.08
N LEU A 138 13.40 4.70 -3.06
CA LEU A 138 11.95 4.88 -3.01
C LEU A 138 11.19 3.54 -3.07
N LEU A 139 11.56 2.62 -3.97
CA LEU A 139 10.95 1.29 -4.02
C LEU A 139 11.21 0.48 -2.74
N SER A 140 12.43 0.56 -2.21
CA SER A 140 12.78 -0.08 -0.94
C SER A 140 12.03 0.55 0.25
N PHE A 141 11.78 1.86 0.19
CA PHE A 141 10.98 2.57 1.17
C PHE A 141 9.54 2.05 1.18
N LEU A 142 8.91 1.95 0.01
CA LEU A 142 7.54 1.44 -0.14
C LEU A 142 7.44 -0.02 0.31
N ALA A 143 8.36 -0.90 -0.13
CA ALA A 143 8.43 -2.28 0.36
C ALA A 143 8.45 -2.38 1.90
N ARG A 144 9.21 -1.49 2.56
CA ARG A 144 9.27 -1.46 4.02
C ARG A 144 7.93 -1.03 4.64
N ARG A 145 7.20 -0.09 4.02
CA ARG A 145 5.85 0.30 4.46
C ARG A 145 4.87 -0.87 4.35
N GLU A 146 4.88 -1.60 3.23
CA GLU A 146 4.06 -2.82 3.08
C GLU A 146 4.40 -3.88 4.14
N GLY A 147 5.68 -4.02 4.47
CA GLY A 147 6.11 -4.91 5.55
C GLY A 147 5.56 -4.51 6.93
N ILE A 148 5.42 -3.20 7.19
CA ILE A 148 4.81 -2.68 8.41
C ILE A 148 3.31 -2.98 8.41
N HIS A 149 2.61 -2.67 7.32
CA HIS A 149 1.17 -2.94 7.17
C HIS A 149 0.88 -4.44 7.34
N GLN A 150 1.61 -5.29 6.62
CA GLN A 150 1.54 -6.74 6.73
C GLN A 150 1.65 -7.20 8.20
N LYS A 151 2.65 -6.69 8.93
CA LYS A 151 2.90 -7.06 10.33
C LYS A 151 1.76 -6.61 11.25
N LEU A 152 1.26 -5.38 11.08
CA LEU A 152 0.19 -4.82 11.90
C LEU A 152 -1.14 -5.56 11.68
N LEU A 153 -1.48 -5.84 10.42
CA LEU A 153 -2.67 -6.62 10.05
C LEU A 153 -2.59 -8.04 10.58
N TYR A 154 -1.42 -8.69 10.48
CA TYR A 154 -1.22 -10.03 11.04
C TYR A 154 -1.38 -10.03 12.57
N ARG A 155 -0.88 -9.00 13.26
CA ARG A 155 -1.11 -8.83 14.71
C ARG A 155 -2.58 -8.63 15.03
N CYS A 156 -3.31 -7.81 14.26
CA CYS A 156 -4.75 -7.62 14.42
C CYS A 156 -5.50 -8.95 14.28
N HIS A 157 -5.15 -9.76 13.27
CA HIS A 157 -5.70 -11.09 13.09
C HIS A 157 -5.45 -11.97 14.31
N LYS A 158 -4.20 -12.03 14.79
CA LYS A 158 -3.85 -12.82 15.98
C LYS A 158 -4.65 -12.40 17.22
N VAL A 159 -4.66 -11.09 17.53
CA VAL A 159 -5.40 -10.53 18.68
C VAL A 159 -6.89 -10.86 18.56
N MET A 160 -7.48 -10.78 17.38
CA MET A 160 -8.88 -11.13 17.15
C MET A 160 -9.17 -12.61 17.40
N MET A 161 -8.33 -13.52 16.90
CA MET A 161 -8.51 -14.96 17.09
C MET A 161 -8.32 -15.39 18.54
N GLU A 162 -7.53 -14.64 19.31
CA GLU A 162 -7.26 -14.89 20.73
C GLU A 162 -8.26 -14.17 21.67
N GLY A 163 -9.25 -13.45 21.13
CA GLY A 163 -10.23 -12.72 21.94
C GLY A 163 -9.63 -11.53 22.70
N GLY A 164 -8.62 -10.87 22.13
CA GLY A 164 -7.87 -9.80 22.79
C GLY A 164 -8.68 -8.53 23.06
N SER A 165 -8.24 -7.78 24.08
CA SER A 165 -8.89 -6.55 24.54
C SER A 165 -8.62 -5.33 23.63
N SER A 166 -9.36 -4.25 23.87
CA SER A 166 -9.14 -2.93 23.23
C SER A 166 -7.72 -2.41 23.36
N GLU A 167 -7.06 -2.63 24.52
CA GLU A 167 -5.68 -2.20 24.76
C GLU A 167 -4.69 -2.80 23.77
N HIS A 168 -4.88 -4.09 23.41
CA HIS A 168 -4.03 -4.75 22.41
C HIS A 168 -4.14 -4.07 21.05
N TYR A 169 -5.37 -3.72 20.61
CA TYR A 169 -5.58 -3.03 19.34
C TYR A 169 -5.09 -1.58 19.37
N MET A 170 -5.26 -0.89 20.49
CA MET A 170 -4.70 0.46 20.68
C MET A 170 -3.17 0.45 20.57
N GLY A 171 -2.51 -0.58 21.09
CA GLY A 171 -1.07 -0.79 20.89
C GLY A 171 -0.68 -0.94 19.41
N ILE A 172 -1.48 -1.67 18.62
CA ILE A 172 -1.23 -1.81 17.17
C ILE A 172 -1.39 -0.46 16.44
N ILE A 173 -2.43 0.31 16.77
CA ILE A 173 -2.64 1.66 16.19
C ILE A 173 -1.52 2.62 16.62
N TYR A 174 -1.05 2.51 17.86
CA TYR A 174 0.10 3.28 18.33
C TYR A 174 1.35 2.93 17.53
N ASP A 175 1.64 1.65 17.32
CA ASP A 175 2.78 1.19 16.54
C ASP A 175 2.71 1.67 15.08
N TYR A 176 1.50 1.69 14.48
CA TYR A 176 1.29 2.34 13.18
C TYR A 176 1.72 3.80 13.20
N LYS A 177 1.23 4.59 14.17
CA LYS A 177 1.56 6.03 14.27
C LYS A 177 3.04 6.27 14.51
N MET A 178 3.69 5.45 15.34
CA MET A 178 5.13 5.56 15.60
C MET A 178 5.94 5.21 14.36
N SER A 179 5.46 4.28 13.53
CA SER A 179 6.16 3.92 12.29
C SER A 179 6.26 5.08 11.28
N LEU A 180 5.38 6.09 11.39
CA LEU A 180 5.40 7.29 10.55
C LEU A 180 6.37 8.36 11.05
N GLN A 181 6.69 8.39 12.35
CA GLN A 181 7.59 9.40 12.93
C GLN A 181 9.05 9.21 12.49
N VAL A 182 9.40 8.04 11.98
CA VAL A 182 10.74 7.75 11.43
C VAL A 182 10.92 8.30 10.01
N LEU A 183 9.92 9.03 9.49
CA LEU A 183 9.91 9.64 8.16
C LEU A 183 10.24 11.14 8.17
N ASP A 184 10.33 11.74 9.37
CA ASP A 184 10.67 13.15 9.58
C ASP A 184 12.17 13.39 9.79
#